data_AF-A0A9E3VMZ2-F1
#
_entry.id   AF-A0A9E3VMZ2-F1
#
_cell.length_a   1.000
_cell.length_b   1.000
_cell.length_c   1.000
_cell.angle_alpha   90.00
_cell.angle_beta   90.00
_cell.angle_gamma   90.00
#
_symmetry.space_group_name_H-M   'P 1'
#
loop_
_entity.id
_entity.type
_entity.pdbx_description
1 polymer ?
#
loop_
_entity_poly.entity_id
_entity_poly.type
_entity_poly.pdbx_seq_one_letter_code
_entity_poly.pdbx_strand_id
1 'polypeptide(L)'
;HVKGIGLLADDNGNDVYTTSSPFVDILRYDSHFVSFTQGASLGQRPIASGGIGILIDANGNDTYTSDIYGQGTSYWFGIGALYDLKGEDRYQSYQYAQGAGIHFAHGLLWDADGNDVYVSHGVSQGCGHDVGMGMLLDEKGDDSYVAESLSLGGGNANAISLFFDVEGDDSYIAKNSVNTFGYSDFRRNYGMIGVFYDAAGKDGYSDETKNNKVLLKSTFGAFLDIDGATENVKKSNVAVSDNNTKDQIVYEKLSNDSLFILASTAPQKFQFHVKPARDEIVKRGSLIYNFMATKFNTESPRQRLALEYIIPVLYTQDSVSIQKLLVDSLESKEYTTSMFSLWAIGKCKVKNLTNTFKRLLKSNDWRIRAATAQQIGESGCEENCKDLQLLLNDSIPLVRARAAYSLAQLRPENIVDILKTPLQDKFQLVRNSAAMGLKNKPLPQTIFQSLLKKYNNVESQISVARLLPFIDTATVVKEFVSDFMSLSAEVTNVGIQALIEKYGSNIPIVFTGVMPIAANQTNQLKTSQLEVISGQSAHRKMLPRNKKTK
;
A
#
# COMPACT_ATOMS: atom_id res chain seq x y z
N HIS A 1 -5.91 12.51 17.91
CA HIS A 1 -6.79 11.34 18.07
C HIS A 1 -8.23 11.78 17.86
N VAL A 2 -8.89 11.26 16.83
CA VAL A 2 -10.35 11.40 16.65
C VAL A 2 -11.01 10.36 17.56
N LYS A 3 -12.03 10.77 18.33
CA LYS A 3 -12.76 9.93 19.29
C LYS A 3 -14.14 9.48 18.76
N GLY A 4 -14.29 9.33 17.44
CA GLY A 4 -15.56 8.92 16.84
C GLY A 4 -15.84 7.45 17.14
N ILE A 5 -17.06 7.13 17.57
CA ILE A 5 -17.55 5.77 17.70
C ILE A 5 -18.89 5.70 16.98
N GLY A 6 -19.03 4.75 16.06
CA GLY A 6 -20.29 4.36 15.44
C GLY A 6 -20.58 2.90 15.78
N LEU A 7 -21.80 2.62 16.23
CA LEU A 7 -22.27 1.29 16.55
C LEU A 7 -23.65 1.11 15.91
N LEU A 8 -23.81 0.01 15.17
CA LEU A 8 -25.10 -0.57 14.81
C LEU A 8 -25.17 -1.93 15.51
N ALA A 9 -26.28 -2.20 16.19
CA ALA A 9 -26.51 -3.47 16.85
C ALA A 9 -27.94 -3.90 16.53
N ASP A 10 -28.10 -5.02 15.84
CA ASP A 10 -29.37 -5.73 15.68
C ASP A 10 -29.39 -6.96 16.61
N ASP A 11 -30.58 -7.42 16.95
CA ASP A 11 -30.81 -8.49 17.92
C ASP A 11 -31.48 -9.73 17.30
N ASN A 12 -32.36 -9.55 16.31
CA ASN A 12 -33.14 -10.63 15.71
C ASN A 12 -33.77 -10.19 14.38
N GLY A 13 -33.62 -11.00 13.34
CA GLY A 13 -34.33 -10.81 12.08
C GLY A 13 -33.57 -11.44 10.92
N ASN A 14 -34.21 -11.58 9.77
CA ASN A 14 -33.48 -11.86 8.53
C ASN A 14 -33.36 -10.53 7.80
N ASP A 15 -32.22 -9.90 7.93
CA ASP A 15 -31.96 -8.51 7.61
C ASP A 15 -31.13 -8.33 6.34
N VAL A 16 -31.28 -7.16 5.73
CA VAL A 16 -30.62 -6.82 4.47
C VAL A 16 -29.87 -5.51 4.62
N TYR A 17 -28.57 -5.62 4.86
CA TYR A 17 -27.64 -4.51 4.95
C TYR A 17 -27.13 -4.14 3.56
N THR A 18 -27.87 -3.28 2.85
CA THR A 18 -27.47 -2.80 1.51
C THR A 18 -26.87 -1.41 1.55
N THR A 19 -25.68 -1.26 0.98
CA THR A 19 -25.06 0.05 0.77
C THR A 19 -25.23 0.53 -0.67
N SER A 20 -25.67 1.78 -0.80
CA SER A 20 -25.63 2.54 -2.05
C SER A 20 -24.84 3.81 -1.83
N SER A 21 -23.70 3.94 -2.51
CA SER A 21 -22.86 5.14 -2.46
C SER A 21 -22.90 5.88 -3.79
N PRO A 22 -23.05 7.21 -3.79
CA PRO A 22 -22.95 8.01 -5.01
C PRO A 22 -21.49 8.27 -5.43
N PHE A 23 -20.51 7.84 -4.63
CA PHE A 23 -19.11 8.18 -4.82
C PHE A 23 -18.35 7.04 -5.50
N VAL A 24 -18.04 7.19 -6.78
CA VAL A 24 -17.19 6.27 -7.52
C VAL A 24 -15.75 6.33 -6.99
N ASP A 25 -15.07 5.19 -6.93
CA ASP A 25 -13.64 5.12 -6.68
C ASP A 25 -12.83 5.50 -7.93
N ILE A 26 -12.87 6.78 -8.26
CA ILE A 26 -12.29 7.38 -9.47
C ILE A 26 -10.79 7.12 -9.66
N LEU A 27 -10.09 6.61 -8.64
CA LEU A 27 -8.67 6.29 -8.73
C LEU A 27 -8.42 4.91 -9.33
N ARG A 28 -9.37 3.97 -9.19
CA ARG A 28 -9.16 2.56 -9.51
C ARG A 28 -10.18 2.01 -10.50
N TYR A 29 -11.43 2.47 -10.45
CA TYR A 29 -12.52 1.86 -11.22
C TYR A 29 -13.54 2.90 -11.71
N ASP A 30 -14.13 2.63 -12.87
CA ASP A 30 -15.20 3.45 -13.45
C ASP A 30 -16.61 2.99 -13.01
N SER A 31 -16.73 1.81 -12.39
CA SER A 31 -18.00 1.15 -12.06
C SER A 31 -18.10 0.63 -10.62
N HIS A 32 -17.25 1.10 -9.71
CA HIS A 32 -17.28 0.71 -8.29
C HIS A 32 -17.25 1.91 -7.36
N PHE A 33 -17.92 1.79 -6.22
CA PHE A 33 -18.27 2.89 -5.33
C PHE A 33 -17.66 2.73 -3.92
N VAL A 34 -17.24 3.85 -3.35
CA VAL A 34 -16.68 3.96 -2.01
C VAL A 34 -17.80 3.96 -0.99
N SER A 35 -17.90 2.91 -0.18
CA SER A 35 -18.98 2.64 0.78
C SER A 35 -18.68 3.19 2.18
N PHE A 36 -17.62 2.71 2.84
CA PHE A 36 -17.31 2.94 4.27
C PHE A 36 -18.52 2.71 5.20
N THR A 37 -19.11 1.51 5.13
CA THR A 37 -20.30 1.10 5.90
C THR A 37 -20.11 -0.23 6.60
N GLN A 38 -21.13 -0.71 7.33
CA GLN A 38 -21.19 -2.06 7.91
C GLN A 38 -19.98 -2.34 8.81
N GLY A 39 -19.88 -1.57 9.89
CA GLY A 39 -18.75 -1.69 10.83
C GLY A 39 -17.45 -1.05 10.35
N ALA A 40 -17.46 -0.29 9.25
CA ALA A 40 -16.26 0.34 8.74
C ALA A 40 -15.83 1.60 9.51
N SER A 41 -14.52 1.87 9.54
CA SER A 41 -13.94 3.10 10.10
C SER A 41 -13.03 3.83 9.12
N LEU A 42 -13.13 5.16 9.11
CA LEU A 42 -12.37 6.04 8.23
C LEU A 42 -11.62 7.12 9.02
N GLY A 43 -10.30 7.10 8.91
CA GLY A 43 -9.42 8.20 9.31
C GLY A 43 -9.12 9.15 8.16
N GLN A 44 -9.01 10.44 8.47
CA GLN A 44 -8.66 11.46 7.50
C GLN A 44 -7.15 11.46 7.26
N ARG A 45 -6.68 10.70 6.26
CA ARG A 45 -5.26 10.64 5.92
C ARG A 45 -4.72 11.97 5.35
N PRO A 46 -3.54 12.46 5.77
CA PRO A 46 -2.69 12.02 6.89
C PRO A 46 -2.95 12.81 8.20
N ILE A 47 -4.09 13.48 8.29
CA ILE A 47 -4.38 14.57 9.22
C ILE A 47 -4.83 14.05 10.59
N ALA A 48 -5.68 13.04 10.62
CA ALA A 48 -6.32 12.61 11.86
C ALA A 48 -6.59 11.09 11.82
N SER A 49 -6.39 10.42 12.95
CA SER A 49 -6.70 9.00 13.10
C SER A 49 -8.18 8.71 12.83
N GLY A 50 -8.50 7.51 12.40
CA GLY A 50 -9.87 7.02 12.39
C GLY A 50 -10.47 6.90 13.79
N GLY A 51 -11.76 6.65 13.82
CA GLY A 51 -12.51 6.27 15.00
C GLY A 51 -12.72 4.76 15.08
N ILE A 52 -13.77 4.35 15.77
CA ILE A 52 -14.23 2.98 15.88
C ILE A 52 -15.56 2.85 15.14
N GLY A 53 -15.67 1.91 14.22
CA GLY A 53 -16.93 1.49 13.59
C GLY A 53 -17.21 0.05 13.99
N ILE A 54 -18.42 -0.24 14.46
CA ILE A 54 -18.85 -1.59 14.83
C ILE A 54 -20.25 -1.83 14.26
N LEU A 55 -20.42 -2.98 13.62
CA LEU A 55 -21.72 -3.60 13.37
C LEU A 55 -21.79 -4.89 14.18
N ILE A 56 -22.89 -5.11 14.89
CA ILE A 56 -23.19 -6.36 15.58
C ILE A 56 -24.55 -6.83 15.08
N ASP A 57 -24.63 -8.07 14.62
CA ASP A 57 -25.88 -8.80 14.46
C ASP A 57 -25.86 -10.01 15.39
N ALA A 58 -27.04 -10.42 15.87
CA ALA A 58 -27.16 -11.45 16.89
C ALA A 58 -27.90 -12.71 16.43
N ASN A 59 -28.89 -12.61 15.54
CA ASN A 59 -29.61 -13.78 15.05
C ASN A 59 -30.33 -13.50 13.72
N GLY A 60 -30.19 -14.45 12.80
CA GLY A 60 -31.06 -14.69 11.65
C GLY A 60 -30.26 -14.80 10.37
N ASN A 61 -30.92 -14.95 9.23
CA ASN A 61 -30.21 -15.18 7.96
C ASN A 61 -30.14 -13.89 7.16
N ASP A 62 -28.98 -13.28 7.13
CA ASP A 62 -28.75 -11.90 6.74
C ASP A 62 -28.00 -11.78 5.42
N THR A 63 -28.11 -10.61 4.81
CA THR A 63 -27.37 -10.26 3.60
C THR A 63 -26.67 -8.94 3.74
N TYR A 64 -25.34 -9.00 3.73
CA TYR A 64 -24.43 -7.87 3.77
C TYR A 64 -23.93 -7.56 2.37
N THR A 65 -24.37 -6.44 1.79
CA THR A 65 -23.92 -5.99 0.47
C THR A 65 -23.26 -4.62 0.56
N SER A 66 -21.96 -4.58 0.28
CA SER A 66 -21.20 -3.35 0.08
C SER A 66 -20.35 -3.41 -1.18
N ASP A 67 -19.61 -2.34 -1.49
CA ASP A 67 -18.73 -2.31 -2.66
C ASP A 67 -17.26 -2.17 -2.23
N ILE A 68 -16.72 -0.95 -2.20
CA ILE A 68 -15.34 -0.69 -1.74
C ILE A 68 -15.36 -0.10 -0.33
N TYR A 69 -14.64 -0.72 0.61
CA TYR A 69 -14.62 -0.37 2.04
C TYR A 69 -15.92 -0.71 2.76
N GLY A 70 -16.02 -1.91 3.33
CA GLY A 70 -17.19 -2.34 4.10
C GLY A 70 -16.92 -3.57 4.96
N GLN A 71 -17.92 -4.05 5.69
CA GLN A 71 -17.86 -5.33 6.41
C GLN A 71 -16.65 -5.41 7.35
N GLY A 72 -16.62 -4.52 8.35
CA GLY A 72 -15.58 -4.51 9.38
C GLY A 72 -14.22 -3.96 8.93
N THR A 73 -14.12 -3.33 7.76
CA THR A 73 -12.87 -2.73 7.30
C THR A 73 -12.48 -1.46 8.04
N SER A 74 -11.19 -1.13 8.09
CA SER A 74 -10.77 0.20 8.55
C SER A 74 -9.66 0.83 7.72
N TYR A 75 -9.65 2.15 7.69
CA TYR A 75 -8.68 2.96 6.96
C TYR A 75 -8.06 4.03 7.86
N TRP A 76 -6.73 4.11 7.86
CA TRP A 76 -5.92 5.17 8.50
C TRP A 76 -6.11 5.29 10.03
N PHE A 77 -5.36 4.50 10.81
CA PHE A 77 -5.41 4.49 12.28
C PHE A 77 -6.82 4.34 12.89
N GLY A 78 -7.73 3.66 12.17
CA GLY A 78 -9.08 3.35 12.64
C GLY A 78 -9.20 1.91 13.13
N ILE A 79 -10.32 1.61 13.77
CA ILE A 79 -10.76 0.25 14.11
C ILE A 79 -12.12 0.04 13.47
N GLY A 80 -12.27 -1.01 12.67
CA GLY A 80 -13.52 -1.44 12.07
C GLY A 80 -13.80 -2.87 12.50
N ALA A 81 -15.05 -3.17 12.80
CA ALA A 81 -15.49 -4.49 13.22
C ALA A 81 -16.90 -4.79 12.70
N LEU A 82 -17.09 -5.99 12.16
CA LEU A 82 -18.39 -6.62 11.99
C LEU A 82 -18.38 -7.88 12.84
N TYR A 83 -19.40 -8.05 13.68
CA TYR A 83 -19.57 -9.24 14.51
C TYR A 83 -20.96 -9.82 14.29
N ASP A 84 -21.04 -10.97 13.65
CA ASP A 84 -22.27 -11.76 13.52
C ASP A 84 -22.18 -12.96 14.46
N LEU A 85 -23.32 -13.41 14.98
CA LEU A 85 -23.38 -14.45 15.99
C LEU A 85 -24.08 -15.72 15.53
N LYS A 86 -25.09 -15.63 14.66
CA LYS A 86 -25.89 -16.78 14.23
C LYS A 86 -26.64 -16.47 12.94
N GLY A 87 -26.55 -17.37 11.98
CA GLY A 87 -27.35 -17.26 10.77
C GLY A 87 -27.00 -18.28 9.71
N GLU A 88 -27.47 -18.02 8.50
CA GLU A 88 -26.81 -18.50 7.28
C GLU A 88 -26.71 -17.27 6.40
N ASP A 89 -25.52 -16.68 6.39
CA ASP A 89 -25.31 -15.29 6.04
C ASP A 89 -24.59 -15.14 4.72
N ARG A 90 -24.88 -14.03 4.05
CA ARG A 90 -24.26 -13.69 2.78
C ARG A 90 -23.48 -12.39 2.87
N TYR A 91 -22.16 -12.51 2.81
CA TYR A 91 -21.23 -11.40 2.78
C TYR A 91 -20.74 -11.14 1.37
N GLN A 92 -21.24 -10.08 0.73
CA GLN A 92 -20.84 -9.69 -0.62
C GLN A 92 -20.25 -8.29 -0.64
N SER A 93 -18.97 -8.19 -0.99
CA SER A 93 -18.31 -6.91 -1.23
C SER A 93 -17.37 -6.99 -2.42
N TYR A 94 -16.92 -5.86 -2.96
CA TYR A 94 -15.92 -5.89 -4.03
C TYR A 94 -14.50 -5.86 -3.49
N GLN A 95 -14.07 -4.79 -2.80
CA GLN A 95 -12.67 -4.64 -2.42
C GLN A 95 -12.51 -3.93 -1.08
N TYR A 96 -11.42 -4.22 -0.35
CA TYR A 96 -11.16 -3.60 0.95
C TYR A 96 -12.30 -3.87 1.93
N ALA A 97 -12.64 -5.12 2.14
CA ALA A 97 -13.77 -5.50 2.98
C ALA A 97 -13.46 -6.73 3.82
N GLN A 98 -14.46 -7.22 4.57
CA GLN A 98 -14.40 -8.49 5.29
C GLN A 98 -13.19 -8.54 6.23
N GLY A 99 -13.15 -7.56 7.12
CA GLY A 99 -12.11 -7.42 8.13
C GLY A 99 -10.76 -6.91 7.62
N ALA A 100 -10.69 -6.26 6.45
CA ALA A 100 -9.43 -5.71 5.97
C ALA A 100 -9.00 -4.43 6.72
N GLY A 101 -7.73 -4.35 7.13
CA GLY A 101 -7.16 -3.20 7.84
C GLY A 101 -6.10 -2.47 7.02
N ILE A 102 -6.33 -1.18 6.75
CA ILE A 102 -5.58 -0.41 5.75
C ILE A 102 -4.87 0.80 6.36
N HIS A 103 -3.56 0.91 6.12
CA HIS A 103 -2.69 2.00 6.58
C HIS A 103 -2.73 2.21 8.10
N PHE A 104 -2.03 1.36 8.87
CA PHE A 104 -2.01 1.40 10.35
C PHE A 104 -3.37 1.18 11.04
N ALA A 105 -4.39 0.75 10.30
CA ALA A 105 -5.72 0.50 10.81
C ALA A 105 -5.96 -1.00 11.05
N HIS A 106 -6.94 -1.31 11.89
CA HIS A 106 -7.28 -2.68 12.31
C HIS A 106 -8.71 -3.02 11.85
N GLY A 107 -8.86 -4.00 10.98
CA GLY A 107 -10.16 -4.49 10.52
C GLY A 107 -10.44 -5.87 11.13
N LEU A 108 -11.70 -6.13 11.45
CA LEU A 108 -12.19 -7.40 11.96
C LEU A 108 -13.54 -7.74 11.30
N LEU A 109 -13.66 -8.94 10.78
CA LEU A 109 -14.94 -9.61 10.61
C LEU A 109 -14.90 -10.86 11.47
N TRP A 110 -15.90 -11.05 12.31
CA TRP A 110 -16.06 -12.25 13.12
C TRP A 110 -17.47 -12.78 12.91
N ASP A 111 -17.59 -13.99 12.40
CA ASP A 111 -18.81 -14.79 12.37
C ASP A 111 -18.67 -15.98 13.33
N ALA A 112 -19.73 -16.35 14.03
CA ALA A 112 -19.69 -17.32 15.11
C ALA A 112 -20.47 -18.62 14.84
N ASP A 113 -21.42 -18.64 13.90
CA ASP A 113 -22.31 -19.79 13.66
C ASP A 113 -23.12 -19.60 12.38
N GLY A 114 -22.92 -20.45 11.37
CA GLY A 114 -23.74 -20.42 10.16
C GLY A 114 -23.09 -21.12 8.97
N ASN A 115 -23.89 -21.52 7.98
CA ASN A 115 -23.32 -21.97 6.70
C ASN A 115 -23.30 -20.79 5.74
N ASP A 116 -22.19 -20.07 5.70
CA ASP A 116 -22.11 -18.72 5.19
C ASP A 116 -21.40 -18.64 3.84
N VAL A 117 -21.64 -17.51 3.16
CA VAL A 117 -21.08 -17.24 1.84
C VAL A 117 -20.36 -15.90 1.82
N TYR A 118 -19.04 -15.98 1.67
CA TYR A 118 -18.15 -14.83 1.60
C TYR A 118 -17.65 -14.60 0.18
N VAL A 119 -18.08 -13.50 -0.45
CA VAL A 119 -17.66 -13.13 -1.81
C VAL A 119 -16.95 -11.79 -1.80
N SER A 120 -15.70 -11.79 -2.28
CA SER A 120 -14.93 -10.57 -2.52
C SER A 120 -14.10 -10.64 -3.81
N HIS A 121 -13.61 -9.48 -4.29
CA HIS A 121 -12.60 -9.43 -5.33
C HIS A 121 -11.20 -9.43 -4.72
N GLY A 122 -10.84 -8.44 -3.90
CA GLY A 122 -9.54 -8.55 -3.22
C GLY A 122 -9.26 -7.53 -2.14
N VAL A 123 -8.05 -7.62 -1.58
CA VAL A 123 -7.69 -6.86 -0.37
C VAL A 123 -8.77 -7.03 0.71
N SER A 124 -9.25 -8.25 0.89
CA SER A 124 -10.40 -8.57 1.76
C SER A 124 -10.11 -9.82 2.58
N GLN A 125 -11.08 -10.32 3.35
CA GLN A 125 -11.00 -11.59 4.10
C GLN A 125 -9.73 -11.67 4.95
N GLY A 126 -9.64 -10.75 5.90
CA GLY A 126 -8.51 -10.67 6.82
C GLY A 126 -7.22 -10.10 6.24
N CYS A 127 -7.29 -9.40 5.10
CA CYS A 127 -6.12 -8.75 4.49
C CYS A 127 -5.70 -7.48 5.27
N GLY A 128 -4.45 -7.46 5.74
CA GLY A 128 -3.78 -6.24 6.19
C GLY A 128 -3.01 -5.55 5.07
N HIS A 129 -2.98 -4.21 5.08
CA HIS A 129 -2.31 -3.39 4.07
C HIS A 129 -1.58 -2.20 4.71
N ASP A 130 -0.32 -1.95 4.33
CA ASP A 130 0.51 -0.82 4.82
C ASP A 130 0.57 -0.73 6.36
N VAL A 131 1.19 -1.73 7.01
CA VAL A 131 1.30 -1.82 8.49
C VAL A 131 -0.07 -1.92 9.20
N GLY A 132 -1.16 -2.09 8.45
CA GLY A 132 -2.48 -2.42 9.00
C GLY A 132 -2.56 -3.88 9.42
N MET A 133 -3.59 -4.18 10.21
CA MET A 133 -3.96 -5.53 10.60
C MET A 133 -5.35 -5.85 10.06
N GLY A 134 -5.48 -6.90 9.27
CA GLY A 134 -6.79 -7.46 8.91
C GLY A 134 -7.00 -8.79 9.58
N MET A 135 -8.24 -9.07 9.99
CA MET A 135 -8.65 -10.36 10.53
C MET A 135 -10.06 -10.74 10.04
N LEU A 136 -10.19 -11.96 9.53
CA LEU A 136 -11.47 -12.66 9.42
C LEU A 136 -11.39 -13.89 10.32
N LEU A 137 -12.40 -14.08 11.16
CA LEU A 137 -12.60 -15.26 11.99
C LEU A 137 -14.00 -15.79 11.72
N ASP A 138 -14.08 -17.03 11.28
CA ASP A 138 -15.30 -17.83 11.29
C ASP A 138 -15.12 -18.96 12.31
N GLU A 139 -16.16 -19.23 13.11
CA GLU A 139 -16.08 -20.24 14.15
C GLU A 139 -16.74 -21.57 13.76
N LYS A 140 -17.84 -21.57 13.01
CA LYS A 140 -18.63 -22.78 12.77
C LYS A 140 -19.50 -22.71 11.52
N GLY A 141 -19.49 -23.82 10.79
CA GLY A 141 -20.46 -24.18 9.76
C GLY A 141 -19.76 -24.65 8.50
N ASP A 142 -20.52 -25.05 7.48
CA ASP A 142 -19.95 -25.46 6.20
C ASP A 142 -19.94 -24.25 5.24
N ASP A 143 -18.83 -23.53 5.20
CA ASP A 143 -18.72 -22.20 4.62
C ASP A 143 -18.18 -22.16 3.19
N SER A 144 -18.44 -21.05 2.51
CA SER A 144 -18.01 -20.82 1.14
C SER A 144 -17.31 -19.49 0.96
N TYR A 145 -15.99 -19.54 0.74
CA TYR A 145 -15.15 -18.38 0.53
C TYR A 145 -14.71 -18.23 -0.92
N VAL A 146 -15.09 -17.10 -1.53
CA VAL A 146 -14.73 -16.75 -2.91
C VAL A 146 -13.98 -15.42 -2.94
N ALA A 147 -12.78 -15.44 -3.50
CA ALA A 147 -11.96 -14.25 -3.73
C ALA A 147 -11.26 -14.26 -5.09
N GLU A 148 -11.05 -13.09 -5.70
CA GLU A 148 -10.19 -12.98 -6.89
C GLU A 148 -8.70 -13.01 -6.47
N SER A 149 -8.28 -12.19 -5.51
CA SER A 149 -6.86 -12.04 -5.12
C SER A 149 -6.66 -11.42 -3.72
N LEU A 150 -5.43 -11.44 -3.20
CA LEU A 150 -4.99 -10.77 -1.96
C LEU A 150 -6.03 -10.79 -0.83
N SER A 151 -6.43 -11.99 -0.45
CA SER A 151 -7.48 -12.31 0.52
C SER A 151 -7.16 -13.65 1.19
N LEU A 152 -8.03 -14.18 2.05
CA LEU A 152 -7.80 -15.42 2.79
C LEU A 152 -6.48 -15.35 3.58
N GLY A 153 -6.33 -14.27 4.35
CA GLY A 153 -5.13 -14.03 5.17
C GLY A 153 -3.89 -13.64 4.36
N GLY A 154 -4.03 -13.38 3.06
CA GLY A 154 -2.97 -12.80 2.22
C GLY A 154 -2.88 -11.28 2.43
N GLY A 155 -1.67 -10.78 2.66
CA GLY A 155 -1.42 -9.35 2.92
C GLY A 155 -0.37 -8.72 2.02
N ASN A 156 -0.16 -7.41 2.20
CA ASN A 156 0.99 -6.73 1.60
C ASN A 156 1.56 -5.60 2.47
N ALA A 157 2.73 -5.09 2.07
CA ALA A 157 3.29 -3.84 2.59
C ALA A 157 3.39 -3.79 4.13
N ASN A 158 4.06 -4.79 4.70
CA ASN A 158 4.49 -4.78 6.11
C ASN A 158 3.34 -4.98 7.12
N ALA A 159 2.23 -5.54 6.64
CA ALA A 159 1.00 -5.74 7.41
C ALA A 159 0.95 -7.04 8.22
N ILE A 160 -0.13 -7.21 8.99
CA ILE A 160 -0.53 -8.48 9.60
C ILE A 160 -1.87 -8.88 8.99
N SER A 161 -1.95 -10.09 8.43
CA SER A 161 -3.16 -10.59 7.75
C SER A 161 -3.50 -11.95 8.28
N LEU A 162 -4.70 -12.09 8.84
CA LEU A 162 -5.13 -13.28 9.55
C LEU A 162 -6.48 -13.74 9.02
N PHE A 163 -6.56 -15.01 8.65
CA PHE A 163 -7.79 -15.69 8.30
C PHE A 163 -7.85 -16.96 9.12
N PHE A 164 -8.94 -17.13 9.87
CA PHE A 164 -9.21 -18.27 10.72
C PHE A 164 -10.59 -18.80 10.39
N ASP A 165 -10.64 -20.08 10.06
CA ASP A 165 -11.82 -20.92 10.03
C ASP A 165 -11.59 -22.06 11.03
N VAL A 166 -12.60 -22.40 11.84
CA VAL A 166 -12.42 -23.22 13.03
C VAL A 166 -13.14 -24.57 12.96
N GLU A 167 -14.40 -24.63 12.53
CA GLU A 167 -15.19 -25.86 12.44
C GLU A 167 -16.03 -25.85 11.16
N GLY A 168 -15.96 -26.89 10.33
CA GLY A 168 -16.74 -26.93 9.09
C GLY A 168 -16.24 -27.98 8.12
N ASP A 169 -17.01 -28.32 7.09
CA ASP A 169 -16.47 -28.86 5.84
C ASP A 169 -16.52 -27.75 4.78
N ASP A 170 -15.44 -26.98 4.64
CA ASP A 170 -15.49 -25.66 3.99
C ASP A 170 -15.07 -25.68 2.52
N SER A 171 -15.36 -24.61 1.79
CA SER A 171 -14.93 -24.44 0.41
C SER A 171 -14.21 -23.12 0.15
N TYR A 172 -13.02 -23.21 -0.44
CA TYR A 172 -12.14 -22.07 -0.67
C TYR A 172 -11.78 -21.90 -2.15
N ILE A 173 -12.32 -20.86 -2.77
CA ILE A 173 -12.07 -20.50 -4.16
C ILE A 173 -11.33 -19.17 -4.23
N ALA A 174 -10.01 -19.24 -4.46
CA ALA A 174 -9.23 -18.10 -4.89
C ALA A 174 -8.85 -18.22 -6.36
N LYS A 175 -9.29 -17.27 -7.20
CA LYS A 175 -8.93 -17.27 -8.62
C LYS A 175 -7.44 -17.01 -8.85
N ASN A 176 -6.81 -16.19 -8.00
CA ASN A 176 -5.37 -16.02 -7.92
C ASN A 176 -4.82 -16.59 -6.61
N SER A 177 -4.41 -17.86 -6.65
CA SER A 177 -3.86 -18.57 -5.48
C SER A 177 -2.44 -18.14 -5.07
N VAL A 178 -1.79 -17.25 -5.82
CA VAL A 178 -0.38 -16.86 -5.58
C VAL A 178 -0.26 -15.91 -4.39
N ASN A 179 -1.21 -14.98 -4.24
CA ASN A 179 -1.17 -13.95 -3.20
C ASN A 179 -2.32 -14.05 -2.18
N THR A 180 -2.97 -15.21 -2.11
CA THR A 180 -3.99 -15.55 -1.12
C THR A 180 -3.49 -16.67 -0.21
N PHE A 181 -4.35 -17.13 0.71
CA PHE A 181 -4.08 -18.28 1.57
C PHE A 181 -2.80 -18.04 2.40
N GLY A 182 -2.80 -17.03 3.27
CA GLY A 182 -1.69 -16.73 4.16
C GLY A 182 -0.44 -16.21 3.44
N TYR A 183 -0.60 -15.55 2.29
CA TYR A 183 0.51 -14.96 1.56
C TYR A 183 1.15 -13.78 2.31
N SER A 184 2.48 -13.68 2.20
CA SER A 184 3.26 -12.55 2.68
C SER A 184 4.35 -12.15 1.66
N ASP A 185 4.89 -10.95 1.74
CA ASP A 185 6.12 -10.61 1.01
C ASP A 185 7.05 -9.68 1.78
N PHE A 186 8.32 -9.67 1.37
CA PHE A 186 9.29 -8.73 1.91
C PHE A 186 9.22 -7.42 1.13
N ARG A 187 8.84 -6.33 1.79
CA ARG A 187 8.75 -5.00 1.19
C ARG A 187 9.26 -3.92 2.14
N ARG A 188 9.83 -2.87 1.55
CA ARG A 188 10.33 -1.68 2.29
C ARG A 188 11.29 -2.03 3.43
N ASN A 189 12.11 -3.06 3.25
CA ASN A 189 13.09 -3.57 4.22
C ASN A 189 12.50 -4.22 5.50
N TYR A 190 11.22 -4.58 5.52
CA TYR A 190 10.65 -5.43 6.58
C TYR A 190 9.78 -6.55 5.99
N GLY A 191 9.53 -7.56 6.82
CA GLY A 191 8.55 -8.61 6.55
C GLY A 191 7.12 -8.18 6.84
N MET A 192 6.18 -9.01 6.42
CA MET A 192 4.78 -8.98 6.84
C MET A 192 4.31 -10.39 7.18
N ILE A 193 3.26 -10.52 7.98
CA ILE A 193 2.73 -11.81 8.43
C ILE A 193 1.43 -12.08 7.69
N GLY A 194 1.33 -13.24 7.04
CA GLY A 194 0.09 -13.74 6.44
C GLY A 194 -0.23 -15.11 7.00
N VAL A 195 -1.42 -15.30 7.54
CA VAL A 195 -1.85 -16.58 8.11
C VAL A 195 -3.20 -16.92 7.52
N PHE A 196 -3.26 -18.10 6.90
CA PHE A 196 -4.50 -18.83 6.65
C PHE A 196 -4.47 -20.05 7.57
N TYR A 197 -5.53 -20.21 8.35
CA TYR A 197 -5.67 -21.30 9.29
C TYR A 197 -7.10 -21.82 9.23
N ASP A 198 -7.20 -23.10 8.93
CA ASP A 198 -8.40 -23.91 8.77
C ASP A 198 -8.23 -25.10 9.72
N ALA A 199 -9.07 -25.18 10.75
CA ALA A 199 -8.73 -25.90 12.00
C ALA A 199 -9.35 -27.30 12.14
N ALA A 200 -10.37 -27.60 11.34
CA ALA A 200 -11.04 -28.88 11.26
C ALA A 200 -11.75 -28.98 9.91
N GLY A 201 -12.15 -30.18 9.52
CA GLY A 201 -12.97 -30.34 8.32
C GLY A 201 -12.37 -31.20 7.23
N LYS A 202 -13.21 -31.46 6.23
CA LYS A 202 -12.84 -32.03 4.95
C LYS A 202 -13.12 -31.04 3.83
N ASP A 203 -12.17 -30.16 3.65
CA ASP A 203 -12.38 -28.94 2.88
C ASP A 203 -12.08 -29.10 1.39
N GLY A 204 -12.87 -28.36 0.62
CA GLY A 204 -12.82 -28.23 -0.83
C GLY A 204 -11.94 -27.06 -1.26
N TYR A 205 -10.80 -27.38 -1.87
CA TYR A 205 -9.94 -26.39 -2.51
C TYR A 205 -9.96 -26.55 -4.03
N SER A 206 -9.66 -25.48 -4.76
CA SER A 206 -9.40 -25.56 -6.22
C SER A 206 -8.20 -26.46 -6.59
N ASP A 207 -7.39 -26.85 -5.62
CA ASP A 207 -6.33 -27.84 -5.71
C ASP A 207 -6.52 -28.84 -4.56
N GLU A 208 -7.05 -30.02 -4.87
CA GLU A 208 -7.35 -31.10 -3.90
C GLU A 208 -6.13 -31.53 -3.07
N THR A 209 -4.92 -31.16 -3.49
CA THR A 209 -3.72 -31.46 -2.74
C THR A 209 -3.52 -30.57 -1.52
N LYS A 210 -4.40 -29.61 -1.21
CA LYS A 210 -4.23 -28.70 -0.07
C LYS A 210 -4.80 -29.21 1.25
N ASN A 211 -5.81 -30.07 1.19
CA ASN A 211 -6.47 -30.62 2.35
C ASN A 211 -5.45 -31.26 3.33
N ASN A 212 -5.54 -30.95 4.63
CA ASN A 212 -4.69 -31.48 5.70
C ASN A 212 -3.20 -31.16 5.52
N LYS A 213 -2.86 -29.91 5.23
CA LYS A 213 -1.47 -29.47 5.04
C LYS A 213 -1.09 -28.23 5.83
N VAL A 214 0.12 -28.32 6.38
CA VAL A 214 0.87 -27.15 6.89
C VAL A 214 1.97 -26.78 5.90
N LEU A 215 1.87 -25.59 5.33
CA LEU A 215 2.84 -25.04 4.39
C LEU A 215 3.33 -23.68 4.88
N LEU A 216 4.64 -23.55 5.04
CA LEU A 216 5.24 -22.21 5.10
C LEU A 216 5.17 -21.60 3.71
N LYS A 217 4.54 -20.44 3.62
CA LYS A 217 4.37 -19.72 2.36
C LYS A 217 5.19 -18.46 2.37
N SER A 218 5.77 -18.14 1.20
CA SER A 218 6.38 -16.83 0.93
C SER A 218 7.48 -16.42 1.94
N THR A 219 7.43 -15.22 2.54
CA THR A 219 8.49 -14.74 3.46
C THR A 219 8.22 -15.09 4.92
N PHE A 220 7.09 -14.67 5.47
CA PHE A 220 6.59 -15.02 6.82
C PHE A 220 5.11 -15.40 6.77
N GLY A 221 4.73 -16.11 5.71
CA GLY A 221 3.38 -16.57 5.48
C GLY A 221 3.19 -18.02 5.92
N ALA A 222 2.00 -18.39 6.32
CA ALA A 222 1.64 -19.75 6.65
C ALA A 222 0.25 -20.08 6.11
N PHE A 223 0.15 -21.25 5.49
CA PHE A 223 -1.10 -21.94 5.22
C PHE A 223 -1.14 -23.13 6.15
N LEU A 224 -2.16 -23.22 6.98
CA LEU A 224 -2.41 -24.31 7.88
C LEU A 224 -3.83 -24.77 7.62
N ASP A 225 -3.94 -26.02 7.24
CA ASP A 225 -5.17 -26.76 7.15
C ASP A 225 -4.88 -28.04 7.93
N ILE A 226 -5.59 -28.21 9.03
CA ILE A 226 -5.41 -29.31 9.95
C ILE A 226 -6.76 -29.92 10.27
N ASP A 227 -6.86 -31.24 10.20
CA ASP A 227 -7.93 -31.96 10.86
C ASP A 227 -7.64 -31.94 12.37
N GLY A 228 -8.58 -31.47 13.20
CA GLY A 228 -8.45 -31.23 14.64
C GLY A 228 -7.96 -32.41 15.50
N ALA A 229 -7.65 -33.56 14.90
CA ALA A 229 -6.88 -34.66 15.48
C ALA A 229 -5.37 -34.41 15.37
N THR A 230 -4.80 -33.83 16.43
CA THR A 230 -3.35 -33.65 16.63
C THR A 230 -2.48 -34.82 16.15
N GLU A 231 -1.54 -34.56 15.24
CA GLU A 231 -0.26 -35.29 15.21
C GLU A 231 0.93 -34.35 15.40
N ASN A 232 1.75 -34.73 16.37
CA ASN A 232 2.96 -34.06 16.81
C ASN A 232 3.86 -33.64 15.64
N VAL A 233 4.21 -32.35 15.63
CA VAL A 233 5.24 -31.76 14.75
C VAL A 233 6.55 -32.53 14.90
N LYS A 234 6.79 -33.50 14.02
CA LYS A 234 8.14 -33.95 13.72
C LYS A 234 8.77 -32.88 12.84
N LYS A 235 9.82 -32.24 13.36
CA LYS A 235 10.78 -31.50 12.53
C LYS A 235 11.34 -32.45 11.47
N SER A 236 10.75 -32.45 10.30
CA SER A 236 11.38 -33.03 9.12
C SER A 236 12.46 -32.06 8.67
N ASN A 237 13.72 -32.38 9.00
CA ASN A 237 14.84 -31.95 8.18
C ASN A 237 14.66 -32.59 6.80
N VAL A 238 13.89 -31.96 5.94
CA VAL A 238 13.87 -32.33 4.52
C VAL A 238 15.11 -31.70 3.92
N ALA A 239 16.16 -32.51 3.84
CA ALA A 239 17.16 -32.37 2.81
C ALA A 239 16.43 -32.17 1.48
N VAL A 240 16.82 -31.13 0.75
CA VAL A 240 16.39 -30.89 -0.63
C VAL A 240 16.71 -32.15 -1.42
N SER A 241 15.72 -33.03 -1.61
CA SER A 241 15.80 -34.09 -2.58
C SER A 241 15.57 -33.45 -3.94
N ASP A 242 16.67 -33.15 -4.62
CA ASP A 242 16.73 -32.95 -6.06
C ASP A 242 16.08 -34.16 -6.74
N ASN A 243 14.79 -34.04 -7.05
CA ASN A 243 14.13 -34.85 -8.05
C ASN A 243 13.07 -33.98 -8.74
N ASN A 244 13.56 -33.02 -9.53
CA ASN A 244 12.88 -32.65 -10.76
C ASN A 244 13.84 -33.01 -11.89
N THR A 245 13.40 -33.91 -12.75
CA THR A 245 13.96 -34.15 -14.07
C THR A 245 14.29 -32.81 -14.72
N LYS A 246 15.60 -32.56 -14.87
CA LYS A 246 16.18 -31.47 -15.64
C LYS A 246 15.83 -31.67 -17.11
N ASP A 247 14.65 -31.24 -17.52
CA ASP A 247 14.54 -30.68 -18.85
C ASP A 247 15.25 -29.33 -18.79
N GLN A 248 16.54 -29.33 -19.13
CA GLN A 248 17.33 -28.10 -19.27
C GLN A 248 16.66 -27.26 -20.37
N ILE A 249 15.81 -26.31 -19.98
CA ILE A 249 15.33 -25.29 -20.90
C ILE A 249 16.57 -24.54 -21.42
N VAL A 250 16.86 -24.74 -22.70
CA VAL A 250 17.92 -24.02 -23.41
C VAL A 250 17.33 -22.69 -23.86
N TYR A 251 17.45 -21.66 -23.00
CA TYR A 251 16.83 -20.35 -23.22
C TYR A 251 17.23 -19.69 -24.54
N GLU A 252 18.46 -19.96 -25.01
CA GLU A 252 19.00 -19.45 -26.28
C GLU A 252 18.16 -19.92 -27.49
N LYS A 253 17.53 -21.09 -27.40
CA LYS A 253 16.72 -21.68 -28.48
C LYS A 253 15.25 -21.25 -28.46
N LEU A 254 14.80 -20.55 -27.41
CA LEU A 254 13.39 -20.17 -27.28
C LEU A 254 13.01 -19.01 -28.21
N SER A 255 11.74 -18.95 -28.62
CA SER A 255 11.23 -17.78 -29.35
C SER A 255 11.18 -16.55 -28.42
N ASN A 256 11.15 -15.34 -29.01
CA ASN A 256 11.00 -14.10 -28.25
C ASN A 256 9.72 -14.12 -27.38
N ASP A 257 8.61 -14.64 -27.90
CA ASP A 257 7.36 -14.82 -27.14
C ASP A 257 7.51 -15.79 -25.97
N SER A 258 8.13 -16.95 -26.20
CA SER A 258 8.33 -17.96 -25.13
C SER A 258 9.20 -17.41 -24.01
N LEU A 259 10.27 -16.68 -24.35
CA LEU A 259 11.10 -16.00 -23.36
C LEU A 259 10.32 -14.92 -22.61
N PHE A 260 9.51 -14.13 -23.31
CA PHE A 260 8.75 -13.06 -22.66
C PHE A 260 7.67 -13.60 -21.72
N ILE A 261 7.04 -14.73 -22.08
CA ILE A 261 6.14 -15.48 -21.18
C ILE A 261 6.92 -15.90 -19.94
N LEU A 262 8.08 -16.55 -20.10
CA LEU A 262 8.92 -16.96 -18.97
C LEU A 262 9.35 -15.77 -18.09
N ALA A 263 9.74 -14.65 -18.70
CA ALA A 263 10.14 -13.41 -18.03
C ALA A 263 8.99 -12.69 -17.28
N SER A 264 7.73 -13.04 -17.58
CA SER A 264 6.51 -12.50 -16.98
C SER A 264 5.70 -13.54 -16.20
N THR A 265 6.29 -14.71 -15.93
CA THR A 265 5.59 -15.85 -15.29
C THR A 265 5.09 -15.52 -13.89
N ALA A 266 3.84 -15.93 -13.60
CA ALA A 266 3.17 -15.71 -12.32
C ALA A 266 3.32 -16.88 -11.31
N PRO A 267 3.19 -18.17 -11.69
CA PRO A 267 3.28 -19.28 -10.74
C PRO A 267 4.64 -19.39 -10.03
N GLN A 268 4.64 -19.56 -8.71
CA GLN A 268 5.87 -19.63 -7.89
C GLN A 268 6.81 -20.76 -8.34
N LYS A 269 6.23 -21.90 -8.74
CA LYS A 269 6.98 -23.06 -9.27
C LYS A 269 7.77 -22.76 -10.55
N PHE A 270 7.58 -21.60 -11.19
CA PHE A 270 8.32 -21.20 -12.38
C PHE A 270 9.04 -19.86 -12.20
N GLN A 271 9.00 -19.25 -11.01
CA GLN A 271 9.66 -17.96 -10.74
C GLN A 271 11.18 -18.04 -10.94
N PHE A 272 11.78 -19.22 -10.73
CA PHE A 272 13.20 -19.42 -10.99
C PHE A 272 13.58 -19.29 -12.48
N HIS A 273 12.62 -19.35 -13.41
CA HIS A 273 12.83 -19.08 -14.84
C HIS A 273 12.76 -17.58 -15.19
N VAL A 274 12.20 -16.73 -14.34
CA VAL A 274 11.96 -15.30 -14.64
C VAL A 274 13.28 -14.56 -14.86
N LYS A 275 14.23 -14.69 -13.92
CA LYS A 275 15.53 -14.02 -14.04
C LYS A 275 16.34 -14.56 -15.23
N PRO A 276 16.52 -15.89 -15.41
CA PRO A 276 17.20 -16.43 -16.61
C PRO A 276 16.57 -15.97 -17.93
N ALA A 277 15.25 -15.94 -18.04
CA ALA A 277 14.57 -15.50 -19.25
C ALA A 277 14.77 -14.01 -19.53
N ARG A 278 14.74 -13.15 -18.49
CA ARG A 278 15.06 -11.72 -18.62
C ARG A 278 16.52 -11.51 -19.02
N ASP A 279 17.43 -12.22 -18.39
CA ASP A 279 18.87 -12.15 -18.70
C ASP A 279 19.11 -12.57 -20.16
N GLU A 280 18.42 -13.61 -20.65
CA GLU A 280 18.50 -14.03 -22.05
C GLU A 280 17.87 -13.02 -23.03
N ILE A 281 16.72 -12.44 -22.70
CA ILE A 281 16.13 -11.33 -23.48
C ILE A 281 17.12 -10.18 -23.61
N VAL A 282 17.79 -9.82 -22.51
CA VAL A 282 18.80 -8.76 -22.50
C VAL A 282 19.99 -9.12 -23.39
N LYS A 283 20.48 -10.37 -23.34
CA LYS A 283 21.58 -10.83 -24.21
C LYS A 283 21.27 -10.71 -25.70
N ARG A 284 19.99 -10.85 -26.11
CA ARG A 284 19.58 -10.71 -27.52
C ARG A 284 19.80 -9.31 -28.08
N GLY A 285 19.91 -8.29 -27.22
CA GLY A 285 20.23 -6.92 -27.62
C GLY A 285 19.31 -6.40 -28.74
N SER A 286 19.89 -5.81 -29.78
CA SER A 286 19.14 -5.17 -30.88
C SER A 286 18.13 -6.06 -31.60
N LEU A 287 18.30 -7.38 -31.56
CA LEU A 287 17.40 -8.34 -32.21
C LEU A 287 16.00 -8.38 -31.55
N ILE A 288 15.85 -7.92 -30.31
CA ILE A 288 14.59 -7.99 -29.57
C ILE A 288 13.81 -6.66 -29.49
N TYR A 289 14.37 -5.55 -29.98
CA TYR A 289 13.80 -4.21 -29.77
C TYR A 289 12.40 -4.06 -30.40
N ASN A 290 12.26 -4.46 -31.66
CA ASN A 290 10.97 -4.42 -32.35
C ASN A 290 9.93 -5.30 -31.65
N PHE A 291 10.36 -6.47 -31.18
CA PHE A 291 9.49 -7.35 -30.41
C PHE A 291 9.06 -6.73 -29.08
N MET A 292 9.97 -6.10 -28.34
CA MET A 292 9.63 -5.40 -27.09
C MET A 292 8.62 -4.27 -27.30
N ALA A 293 8.75 -3.49 -28.38
CA ALA A 293 7.79 -2.43 -28.70
C ALA A 293 6.36 -2.98 -28.88
N THR A 294 6.19 -4.18 -29.45
CA THR A 294 4.86 -4.82 -29.57
C THR A 294 4.21 -5.14 -28.23
N LYS A 295 4.97 -5.14 -27.13
CA LYS A 295 4.48 -5.44 -25.78
C LYS A 295 4.22 -4.18 -24.94
N PHE A 296 4.51 -2.99 -25.45
CA PHE A 296 4.34 -1.73 -24.70
C PHE A 296 2.88 -1.45 -24.34
N ASN A 297 1.92 -1.99 -25.09
CA ASN A 297 0.51 -1.89 -24.78
C ASN A 297 -0.04 -2.93 -23.82
N THR A 298 0.81 -3.80 -23.25
CA THR A 298 0.32 -4.86 -22.37
C THR A 298 -0.51 -4.33 -21.21
N GLU A 299 -1.65 -4.97 -20.98
CA GLU A 299 -2.52 -4.77 -19.81
C GLU A 299 -2.10 -5.67 -18.64
N SER A 300 -1.23 -6.66 -18.88
CA SER A 300 -0.76 -7.57 -17.84
C SER A 300 0.24 -6.88 -16.91
N PRO A 301 -0.03 -6.78 -15.59
CA PRO A 301 0.90 -6.18 -14.63
C PRO A 301 2.26 -6.90 -14.57
N ARG A 302 2.30 -8.21 -14.89
CA ARG A 302 3.54 -9.00 -14.90
C ARG A 302 4.36 -8.76 -16.15
N GLN A 303 3.73 -8.65 -17.31
CA GLN A 303 4.42 -8.25 -18.54
C GLN A 303 4.89 -6.79 -18.42
N ARG A 304 4.10 -5.92 -17.80
CA ARG A 304 4.52 -4.57 -17.43
C ARG A 304 5.79 -4.61 -16.59
N LEU A 305 5.78 -5.33 -15.47
CA LEU A 305 6.95 -5.48 -14.60
C LEU A 305 8.18 -6.06 -15.32
N ALA A 306 7.98 -7.00 -16.26
CA ALA A 306 9.06 -7.53 -17.07
C ALA A 306 9.68 -6.44 -17.95
N LEU A 307 8.87 -5.62 -18.62
CA LEU A 307 9.32 -4.50 -19.43
C LEU A 307 10.00 -3.42 -18.58
N GLU A 308 9.47 -3.11 -17.39
CA GLU A 308 10.06 -2.16 -16.45
C GLU A 308 11.46 -2.59 -15.98
N TYR A 309 11.74 -3.90 -15.96
CA TYR A 309 13.07 -4.44 -15.70
C TYR A 309 13.95 -4.44 -16.94
N ILE A 310 13.45 -4.92 -18.07
CA ILE A 310 14.24 -5.19 -19.29
C ILE A 310 14.66 -3.88 -19.98
N ILE A 311 13.74 -2.92 -20.14
CA ILE A 311 13.98 -1.72 -20.95
C ILE A 311 15.12 -0.85 -20.39
N PRO A 312 15.20 -0.57 -19.07
CA PRO A 312 16.34 0.17 -18.53
C PRO A 312 17.67 -0.56 -18.73
N VAL A 313 17.70 -1.89 -18.60
CA VAL A 313 18.92 -2.67 -18.81
C VAL A 313 19.35 -2.61 -20.28
N LEU A 314 18.44 -2.78 -21.22
CA LEU A 314 18.72 -2.61 -22.65
C LEU A 314 19.21 -1.20 -22.97
N TYR A 315 18.64 -0.17 -22.34
CA TYR A 315 19.08 1.20 -22.52
C TYR A 315 20.53 1.44 -22.05
N THR A 316 20.97 0.76 -20.98
CA THR A 316 22.39 0.85 -20.56
C THR A 316 23.36 0.21 -21.56
N GLN A 317 22.89 -0.71 -22.40
CA GLN A 317 23.70 -1.40 -23.41
C GLN A 317 23.69 -0.68 -24.76
N ASP A 318 22.53 -0.18 -25.17
CA ASP A 318 22.33 0.57 -26.43
C ASP A 318 21.34 1.71 -26.21
N SER A 319 21.86 2.82 -25.68
CA SER A 319 21.05 4.00 -25.37
C SER A 319 20.47 4.64 -26.62
N VAL A 320 21.18 4.59 -27.75
CA VAL A 320 20.77 5.25 -29.01
C VAL A 320 19.55 4.55 -29.61
N SER A 321 19.60 3.23 -29.76
CA SER A 321 18.49 2.47 -30.36
C SER A 321 17.28 2.42 -29.45
N ILE A 322 17.47 2.23 -28.13
CA ILE A 322 16.35 2.22 -27.18
C ILE A 322 15.74 3.62 -27.04
N GLN A 323 16.54 4.69 -27.02
CA GLN A 323 16.00 6.04 -27.07
C GLN A 323 15.14 6.24 -28.32
N LYS A 324 15.63 5.83 -29.49
CA LYS A 324 14.87 5.90 -30.74
C LYS A 324 13.57 5.10 -30.65
N LEU A 325 13.63 3.86 -30.16
CA LEU A 325 12.45 3.00 -29.97
C LEU A 325 11.38 3.67 -29.09
N LEU A 326 11.80 4.25 -27.96
CA LEU A 326 10.90 4.93 -27.02
C LEU A 326 10.30 6.20 -27.61
N VAL A 327 11.10 7.00 -28.32
CA VAL A 327 10.63 8.22 -28.98
C VAL A 327 9.67 7.90 -30.13
N ASP A 328 9.98 6.89 -30.94
CA ASP A 328 9.09 6.45 -32.03
C ASP A 328 7.76 5.90 -31.44
N SER A 329 7.82 5.18 -30.32
CA SER A 329 6.65 4.63 -29.64
C SER A 329 5.77 5.69 -28.95
N LEU A 330 6.32 6.86 -28.60
CA LEU A 330 5.53 7.99 -28.08
C LEU A 330 4.52 8.53 -29.10
N GLU A 331 4.79 8.38 -30.40
CA GLU A 331 3.88 8.81 -31.47
C GLU A 331 2.76 7.80 -31.74
N SER A 332 2.69 6.70 -30.97
CA SER A 332 1.61 5.74 -31.11
C SER A 332 0.24 6.39 -30.84
N LYS A 333 -0.76 5.97 -31.63
CA LYS A 333 -2.16 6.35 -31.39
C LYS A 333 -2.73 5.64 -30.15
N GLU A 334 -2.08 4.57 -29.72
CA GLU A 334 -2.51 3.77 -28.58
C GLU A 334 -1.98 4.38 -27.28
N TYR A 335 -2.92 4.81 -26.43
CA TYR A 335 -2.63 5.50 -25.18
C TYR A 335 -1.65 4.73 -24.27
N THR A 336 -1.85 3.42 -24.10
CA THR A 336 -1.03 2.57 -23.21
C THR A 336 0.43 2.50 -23.68
N THR A 337 0.64 2.37 -24.99
CA THR A 337 1.98 2.38 -25.60
C THR A 337 2.69 3.70 -25.34
N SER A 338 2.05 4.82 -25.67
CA SER A 338 2.63 6.15 -25.50
C SER A 338 2.90 6.48 -24.03
N MET A 339 2.03 6.06 -23.10
CA MET A 339 2.22 6.25 -21.66
C MET A 339 3.36 5.41 -21.11
N PHE A 340 3.50 4.15 -21.53
CA PHE A 340 4.62 3.31 -21.13
C PHE A 340 5.95 3.88 -21.65
N SER A 341 5.99 4.30 -22.92
CA SER A 341 7.19 4.90 -23.50
C SER A 341 7.59 6.19 -22.79
N LEU A 342 6.61 7.02 -22.42
CA LEU A 342 6.83 8.23 -21.63
C LEU A 342 7.43 7.91 -20.25
N TRP A 343 6.86 6.94 -19.54
CA TRP A 343 7.39 6.44 -18.27
C TRP A 343 8.83 5.92 -18.42
N ALA A 344 9.10 5.12 -19.45
CA ALA A 344 10.42 4.53 -19.69
C ALA A 344 11.47 5.60 -20.00
N ILE A 345 11.10 6.66 -20.73
CA ILE A 345 11.96 7.83 -20.97
C ILE A 345 12.42 8.48 -19.66
N GLY A 346 11.51 8.66 -18.70
CA GLY A 346 11.85 9.19 -17.39
C GLY A 346 12.76 8.25 -16.60
N LYS A 347 12.45 6.95 -16.56
CA LYS A 347 13.26 5.94 -15.85
C LYS A 347 14.65 5.75 -16.41
N CYS A 348 14.79 5.73 -17.74
CA CYS A 348 16.07 5.65 -18.43
C CYS A 348 16.86 6.96 -18.37
N LYS A 349 16.28 8.05 -17.83
CA LYS A 349 16.87 9.40 -17.79
C LYS A 349 17.31 9.87 -19.17
N VAL A 350 16.44 9.66 -20.17
CA VAL A 350 16.71 10.06 -21.54
C VAL A 350 16.71 11.59 -21.63
N LYS A 351 17.81 12.15 -22.15
CA LYS A 351 18.00 13.60 -22.31
C LYS A 351 17.78 14.05 -23.74
N ASN A 352 17.87 15.37 -23.98
CA ASN A 352 17.78 15.99 -25.30
C ASN A 352 16.42 15.81 -26.01
N LEU A 353 15.33 15.74 -25.24
CA LEU A 353 13.95 15.60 -25.75
C LEU A 353 13.16 16.91 -25.69
N THR A 354 13.85 18.06 -25.70
CA THR A 354 13.26 19.38 -25.42
C THR A 354 12.02 19.68 -26.26
N ASN A 355 12.10 19.46 -27.57
CA ASN A 355 10.99 19.71 -28.50
C ASN A 355 9.85 18.69 -28.34
N THR A 356 10.19 17.42 -28.11
CA THR A 356 9.21 16.34 -27.86
C THR A 356 8.40 16.65 -26.60
N PHE A 357 9.08 16.95 -25.49
CA PHE A 357 8.45 17.33 -24.23
C PHE A 357 7.63 18.60 -24.36
N LYS A 358 8.14 19.64 -25.02
CA LYS A 358 7.41 20.89 -25.23
C LYS A 358 6.08 20.68 -25.97
N ARG A 359 6.03 19.76 -26.94
CA ARG A 359 4.78 19.39 -27.63
C ARG A 359 3.84 18.60 -26.70
N LEU A 360 4.35 17.60 -25.99
CA LEU A 360 3.52 16.76 -25.10
C LEU A 360 2.93 17.52 -23.91
N LEU A 361 3.66 18.51 -23.36
CA LEU A 361 3.15 19.43 -22.33
C LEU A 361 1.99 20.29 -22.84
N LYS A 362 1.77 20.39 -24.15
CA LYS A 362 0.63 21.10 -24.77
C LYS A 362 -0.48 20.16 -25.26
N SER A 363 -0.42 18.88 -24.92
CA SER A 363 -1.44 17.91 -25.32
C SER A 363 -2.83 18.31 -24.81
N ASN A 364 -3.86 18.05 -25.61
CA ASN A 364 -5.26 18.22 -25.18
C ASN A 364 -5.61 17.25 -24.04
N ASP A 365 -4.96 16.08 -23.98
CA ASP A 365 -5.13 15.13 -22.88
C ASP A 365 -4.32 15.57 -21.66
N TRP A 366 -5.02 15.92 -20.58
CA TRP A 366 -4.40 16.35 -19.34
C TRP A 366 -3.53 15.26 -18.69
N ARG A 367 -3.83 13.97 -18.93
CA ARG A 367 -3.05 12.84 -18.41
C ARG A 367 -1.68 12.80 -19.04
N ILE A 368 -1.60 13.05 -20.35
CA ILE A 368 -0.33 13.18 -21.08
C ILE A 368 0.45 14.38 -20.58
N ARG A 369 -0.20 15.55 -20.38
CA ARG A 369 0.48 16.72 -19.80
C ARG A 369 1.07 16.43 -18.41
N ALA A 370 0.27 15.84 -17.52
CA ALA A 370 0.67 15.51 -16.16
C ALA A 370 1.80 14.47 -16.12
N ALA A 371 1.68 13.39 -16.91
CA ALA A 371 2.71 12.37 -17.01
C ALA A 371 4.00 12.96 -17.58
N THR A 372 3.91 13.78 -18.63
CA THR A 372 5.07 14.40 -19.26
C THR A 372 5.77 15.32 -18.27
N ALA A 373 5.01 16.15 -17.55
CA ALA A 373 5.55 17.01 -16.51
C ALA A 373 6.35 16.21 -15.49
N GLN A 374 5.80 15.10 -14.98
CA GLN A 374 6.49 14.21 -14.04
C GLN A 374 7.78 13.63 -14.63
N GLN A 375 7.72 13.09 -15.86
CA GLN A 375 8.87 12.40 -16.45
C GLN A 375 10.02 13.34 -16.81
N ILE A 376 9.78 14.62 -17.10
CA ILE A 376 10.84 15.64 -17.26
C ILE A 376 11.63 15.81 -15.96
N GLY A 377 10.94 15.83 -14.82
CA GLY A 377 11.57 15.94 -13.50
C GLY A 377 12.38 14.69 -13.15
N GLU A 378 11.85 13.50 -13.45
CA GLU A 378 12.53 12.22 -13.22
C GLU A 378 13.72 12.01 -14.15
N SER A 379 13.66 12.49 -15.39
CA SER A 379 14.77 12.40 -16.35
C SER A 379 15.90 13.38 -16.06
N GLY A 380 15.60 14.47 -15.34
CA GLY A 380 16.56 15.54 -15.06
C GLY A 380 16.77 16.48 -16.25
N CYS A 381 15.77 16.65 -17.13
CA CYS A 381 15.84 17.56 -18.28
C CYS A 381 15.51 18.99 -17.85
N GLU A 382 16.55 19.78 -17.57
CA GLU A 382 16.42 21.16 -17.10
C GLU A 382 15.96 22.11 -18.21
N GLU A 383 16.16 21.76 -19.48
CA GLU A 383 15.86 22.58 -20.66
C GLU A 383 14.37 22.94 -20.76
N ASN A 384 13.48 22.12 -20.18
CA ASN A 384 12.03 22.34 -20.19
C ASN A 384 11.51 23.04 -18.92
N CYS A 385 12.36 23.57 -18.05
CA CYS A 385 11.91 24.28 -16.83
C CYS A 385 10.94 25.43 -17.12
N LYS A 386 11.12 26.16 -18.24
CA LYS A 386 10.19 27.23 -18.64
C LYS A 386 8.83 26.68 -19.08
N ASP A 387 8.81 25.57 -19.81
CA ASP A 387 7.55 24.93 -20.22
C ASP A 387 6.80 24.34 -19.01
N LEU A 388 7.52 23.74 -18.06
CA LEU A 388 6.96 23.26 -16.79
C LEU A 388 6.35 24.40 -15.95
N GLN A 389 6.98 25.57 -15.92
CA GLN A 389 6.45 26.73 -15.18
C GLN A 389 5.09 27.18 -15.73
N LEU A 390 4.85 27.08 -17.04
CA LEU A 390 3.54 27.40 -17.62
C LEU A 390 2.44 26.47 -17.07
N LEU A 391 2.76 25.19 -16.85
CA LEU A 391 1.82 24.21 -16.30
C LEU A 391 1.47 24.43 -14.84
N LEU A 392 2.18 25.31 -14.11
CA LEU A 392 1.76 25.73 -12.76
C LEU A 392 0.44 26.51 -12.76
N ASN A 393 -0.06 26.92 -13.93
CA ASN A 393 -1.36 27.57 -14.10
C ASN A 393 -2.37 26.69 -14.86
N ASP A 394 -2.10 25.38 -15.05
CA ASP A 394 -3.02 24.47 -15.73
C ASP A 394 -4.37 24.38 -14.98
N SER A 395 -5.47 24.26 -15.72
CA SER A 395 -6.81 24.12 -15.13
C SER A 395 -6.92 22.86 -14.25
N ILE A 396 -6.22 21.78 -14.60
CA ILE A 396 -6.27 20.50 -13.90
C ILE A 396 -5.27 20.48 -12.73
N PRO A 397 -5.73 20.29 -11.47
CA PRO A 397 -4.86 20.31 -10.30
C PRO A 397 -3.74 19.27 -10.33
N LEU A 398 -4.00 18.08 -10.90
CA LEU A 398 -3.00 17.04 -11.01
C LEU A 398 -1.85 17.43 -11.96
N VAL A 399 -2.13 18.17 -13.05
CA VAL A 399 -1.10 18.70 -13.95
C VAL A 399 -0.22 19.70 -13.21
N ARG A 400 -0.83 20.66 -12.49
CA ARG A 400 -0.10 21.63 -11.66
C ARG A 400 0.76 20.93 -10.60
N ALA A 401 0.23 19.89 -9.97
CA ALA A 401 0.93 19.10 -8.96
C ALA A 401 2.18 18.41 -9.52
N ARG A 402 2.08 17.75 -10.69
CA ARG A 402 3.22 17.11 -11.36
C ARG A 402 4.25 18.12 -11.84
N ALA A 403 3.83 19.27 -12.37
CA ALA A 403 4.74 20.35 -12.76
C ALA A 403 5.51 20.91 -11.56
N ALA A 404 4.83 21.15 -10.44
CA ALA A 404 5.44 21.64 -9.21
C ALA A 404 6.44 20.64 -8.62
N TYR A 405 6.07 19.34 -8.59
CA TYR A 405 6.97 18.27 -8.17
C TYR A 405 8.25 18.23 -9.01
N SER A 406 8.12 18.29 -10.33
CA SER A 406 9.26 18.23 -11.25
C SER A 406 10.17 19.45 -11.14
N LEU A 407 9.61 20.66 -11.06
CA LEU A 407 10.40 21.88 -10.85
C LEU A 407 11.17 21.84 -9.52
N ALA A 408 10.52 21.36 -8.46
CA ALA A 408 11.16 21.14 -7.16
C ALA A 408 12.29 20.10 -7.21
N GLN A 409 12.17 19.05 -8.02
CA GLN A 409 13.20 18.04 -8.21
C GLN A 409 14.40 18.54 -9.03
N LEU A 410 14.13 19.33 -10.08
CA LEU A 410 15.14 19.92 -10.95
C LEU A 410 15.93 21.03 -10.24
N ARG A 411 15.28 21.83 -9.40
CA ARG A 411 15.87 22.98 -8.66
C ARG A 411 16.58 24.01 -9.57
N PRO A 412 15.88 24.61 -10.54
CA PRO A 412 16.40 25.78 -11.25
C PRO A 412 16.81 26.90 -10.28
N GLU A 413 17.72 27.78 -10.69
CA GLU A 413 18.32 28.83 -9.83
C GLU A 413 17.28 29.67 -9.08
N ASN A 414 16.14 29.98 -9.71
CA ASN A 414 15.04 30.77 -9.15
C ASN A 414 13.93 29.92 -8.49
N ILE A 415 14.26 28.74 -7.94
CA ILE A 415 13.28 27.79 -7.38
C ILE A 415 12.39 28.40 -6.30
N VAL A 416 12.92 29.29 -5.46
CA VAL A 416 12.17 29.95 -4.37
C VAL A 416 11.02 30.81 -4.93
N ASP A 417 11.23 31.46 -6.07
CA ASP A 417 10.18 32.23 -6.74
C ASP A 417 9.19 31.33 -7.46
N ILE A 418 9.69 30.30 -8.16
CA ILE A 418 8.88 29.35 -8.91
C ILE A 418 7.89 28.61 -7.99
N LEU A 419 8.34 28.16 -6.82
CA LEU A 419 7.48 27.41 -5.90
C LEU A 419 6.54 28.29 -5.08
N LYS A 420 6.57 29.63 -5.26
CA LYS A 420 5.68 30.55 -4.54
C LYS A 420 4.21 30.21 -4.76
N THR A 421 3.78 30.11 -6.02
CA THR A 421 2.39 29.82 -6.40
C THR A 421 1.95 28.40 -6.03
N PRO A 422 2.67 27.32 -6.38
CA PRO A 422 2.19 25.96 -6.10
C PRO A 422 2.15 25.62 -4.61
N LEU A 423 3.01 26.23 -3.77
CA LEU A 423 2.93 26.06 -2.31
C LEU A 423 1.73 26.80 -1.70
N GLN A 424 1.11 27.73 -2.42
CA GLN A 424 -0.12 28.45 -2.05
C GLN A 424 -1.35 28.00 -2.85
N ASP A 425 -1.22 26.96 -3.68
CA ASP A 425 -2.34 26.49 -4.50
C ASP A 425 -3.53 26.08 -3.62
N LYS A 426 -4.75 26.35 -4.07
CA LYS A 426 -5.97 26.01 -3.33
C LYS A 426 -6.09 24.51 -3.03
N PHE A 427 -5.52 23.64 -3.86
CA PHE A 427 -5.52 22.19 -3.65
C PHE A 427 -4.29 21.72 -2.87
N GLN A 428 -4.53 21.03 -1.75
CA GLN A 428 -3.47 20.44 -0.93
C GLN A 428 -2.57 19.48 -1.72
N LEU A 429 -3.09 18.79 -2.74
CA LEU A 429 -2.32 17.93 -3.63
C LEU A 429 -1.13 18.68 -4.25
N VAL A 430 -1.37 19.88 -4.78
CA VAL A 430 -0.34 20.69 -5.45
C VAL A 430 0.70 21.17 -4.43
N ARG A 431 0.25 21.67 -3.27
CA ARG A 431 1.13 22.10 -2.17
C ARG A 431 2.05 20.96 -1.71
N ASN A 432 1.49 19.77 -1.53
CA ASN A 432 2.24 18.59 -1.11
C ASN A 432 3.21 18.11 -2.18
N SER A 433 2.83 18.13 -3.45
CA SER A 433 3.71 17.73 -4.56
C SER A 433 4.90 18.66 -4.71
N ALA A 434 4.71 19.98 -4.57
CA ALA A 434 5.78 20.97 -4.57
C ALA A 434 6.81 20.68 -3.47
N ALA A 435 6.34 20.41 -2.23
CA ALA A 435 7.21 20.04 -1.13
C ALA A 435 7.89 18.68 -1.36
N MET A 436 7.16 17.67 -1.84
CA MET A 436 7.68 16.32 -2.05
C MET A 436 8.85 16.30 -3.05
N GLY A 437 8.80 17.10 -4.12
CA GLY A 437 9.89 17.16 -5.10
C GLY A 437 11.21 17.65 -4.52
N LEU A 438 11.18 18.44 -3.44
CA LEU A 438 12.39 18.92 -2.76
C LEU A 438 13.09 17.84 -1.92
N LYS A 439 12.45 16.71 -1.63
CA LYS A 439 13.02 15.65 -0.75
C LYS A 439 14.11 14.80 -1.40
N ASN A 440 14.14 14.75 -2.74
CA ASN A 440 14.97 13.79 -3.48
C ASN A 440 16.48 14.10 -3.46
N LYS A 441 16.87 15.28 -2.97
CA LYS A 441 18.26 15.73 -2.81
C LYS A 441 18.37 16.45 -1.45
N PRO A 442 19.54 16.49 -0.79
CA PRO A 442 19.73 17.32 0.41
C PRO A 442 19.25 18.76 0.16
N LEU A 443 18.39 19.31 1.02
CA LEU A 443 17.80 20.63 0.86
C LEU A 443 18.69 21.68 1.56
N PRO A 444 19.29 22.65 0.84
CA PRO A 444 20.06 23.70 1.50
C PRO A 444 19.23 24.47 2.52
N GLN A 445 19.78 24.75 3.71
CA GLN A 445 19.10 25.50 4.77
C GLN A 445 18.56 26.84 4.25
N THR A 446 19.32 27.53 3.41
CA THR A 446 18.95 28.83 2.83
C THR A 446 17.65 28.75 2.03
N ILE A 447 17.50 27.74 1.16
CA ILE A 447 16.28 27.53 0.38
C ILE A 447 15.10 27.22 1.31
N PHE A 448 15.29 26.35 2.29
CA PHE A 448 14.24 26.03 3.26
C PHE A 448 13.77 27.26 4.03
N GLN A 449 14.70 28.07 4.56
CA GLN A 449 14.36 29.31 5.28
C GLN A 449 13.68 30.33 4.37
N SER A 450 14.18 30.52 3.15
CA SER A 450 13.57 31.43 2.19
C SER A 450 12.15 31.01 1.83
N LEU A 451 11.89 29.71 1.65
CA LEU A 451 10.54 29.20 1.44
C LEU A 451 9.67 29.48 2.67
N LEU A 452 10.08 29.11 3.88
CA LEU A 452 9.30 29.37 5.10
C LEU A 452 8.96 30.85 5.30
N LYS A 453 9.95 31.75 5.14
CA LYS A 453 9.77 33.21 5.36
C LYS A 453 8.92 33.89 4.29
N LYS A 454 8.74 33.26 3.11
CA LYS A 454 8.03 33.85 1.98
C LYS A 454 6.52 33.67 2.04
N TYR A 455 6.01 32.87 2.98
CA TYR A 455 4.60 32.55 3.12
C TYR A 455 4.03 33.11 4.43
N ASN A 456 2.87 33.77 4.32
CA ASN A 456 2.15 34.33 5.48
C ASN A 456 0.98 33.44 5.95
N ASN A 457 0.60 32.42 5.18
CA ASN A 457 -0.46 31.48 5.58
C ASN A 457 0.15 30.22 6.20
N VAL A 458 -0.55 29.68 7.19
CA VAL A 458 -0.10 28.54 7.98
C VAL A 458 -0.06 27.26 7.13
N GLU A 459 -0.99 27.06 6.19
CA GLU A 459 -1.04 25.81 5.41
C GLU A 459 0.20 25.61 4.52
N SER A 460 0.67 26.69 3.87
CA SER A 460 1.90 26.71 3.07
C SER A 460 3.13 26.49 3.96
N GLN A 461 3.18 27.14 5.12
CA GLN A 461 4.28 26.96 6.08
C GLN A 461 4.34 25.52 6.60
N ILE A 462 3.20 24.89 6.89
CA ILE A 462 3.10 23.47 7.26
C ILE A 462 3.66 22.56 6.16
N SER A 463 3.32 22.81 4.89
CA SER A 463 3.85 22.03 3.76
C SER A 463 5.37 22.12 3.65
N VAL A 464 5.96 23.29 3.93
CA VAL A 464 7.42 23.47 3.94
C VAL A 464 8.04 22.88 5.21
N ALA A 465 7.44 23.04 6.39
CA ALA A 465 7.96 22.53 7.66
C ALA A 465 8.17 21.01 7.67
N ARG A 466 7.34 20.25 6.94
CA ARG A 466 7.53 18.80 6.71
C ARG A 466 8.86 18.45 6.02
N LEU A 467 9.55 19.42 5.45
CA LEU A 467 10.86 19.25 4.81
C LEU A 467 12.04 19.42 5.77
N LEU A 468 11.80 19.81 7.02
CA LEU A 468 12.83 19.98 8.05
C LEU A 468 13.79 18.78 8.15
N PRO A 469 13.34 17.51 8.08
CA PRO A 469 14.24 16.36 8.15
C PRO A 469 15.11 16.16 6.91
N PHE A 470 14.83 16.85 5.81
CA PHE A 470 15.54 16.72 4.53
C PHE A 470 16.52 17.88 4.31
N ILE A 471 16.61 18.81 5.25
CA ILE A 471 17.64 19.86 5.22
C ILE A 471 19.02 19.19 5.32
N ASP A 472 19.97 19.71 4.55
CA ASP A 472 21.36 19.34 4.69
C ASP A 472 21.92 19.84 6.02
N THR A 473 22.00 18.92 6.98
CA THR A 473 22.45 19.21 8.36
C THR A 473 23.88 19.72 8.42
N ALA A 474 24.73 19.45 7.43
CA ALA A 474 26.09 19.98 7.38
C ALA A 474 26.11 21.50 7.17
N THR A 475 25.03 22.06 6.63
CA THR A 475 24.88 23.49 6.36
C THR A 475 24.10 24.23 7.45
N VAL A 476 23.69 23.53 8.52
CA VAL A 476 22.80 24.11 9.54
C VAL A 476 23.58 24.95 10.54
N VAL A 477 23.21 26.23 10.67
CA VAL A 477 23.77 27.16 11.67
C VAL A 477 22.91 27.18 12.94
N LYS A 478 23.49 27.54 14.09
CA LYS A 478 22.81 27.46 15.39
C LYS A 478 21.55 28.33 15.46
N GLU A 479 21.61 29.52 14.84
CA GLU A 479 20.52 30.50 14.78
C GLU A 479 19.29 29.98 14.02
N PHE A 480 19.46 28.99 13.14
CA PHE A 480 18.36 28.39 12.39
C PHE A 480 17.30 27.78 13.31
N VAL A 481 17.73 27.10 14.37
CA VAL A 481 16.83 26.41 15.29
C VAL A 481 15.97 27.43 16.05
N SER A 482 16.56 28.52 16.53
CA SER A 482 15.81 29.60 17.18
C SER A 482 14.85 30.29 16.20
N ASP A 483 15.29 30.54 14.97
CA ASP A 483 14.44 31.11 13.91
C ASP A 483 13.23 30.21 13.64
N PHE A 484 13.44 28.91 13.51
CA PHE A 484 12.36 27.95 13.28
C PHE A 484 11.40 27.90 14.48
N MET A 485 11.91 27.88 15.71
CA MET A 485 11.10 27.85 16.92
C MET A 485 10.31 29.15 17.18
N SER A 486 10.65 30.24 16.49
CA SER A 486 9.88 31.51 16.55
C SER A 486 8.60 31.50 15.69
N LEU A 487 8.40 30.48 14.84
CA LEU A 487 7.19 30.31 14.03
C LEU A 487 5.99 29.87 14.90
N SER A 488 4.79 29.83 14.30
CA SER A 488 3.59 29.39 15.03
C SER A 488 3.74 27.94 15.54
N ALA A 489 3.07 27.65 16.66
CA ALA A 489 3.11 26.32 17.28
C ALA A 489 2.67 25.20 16.32
N GLU A 490 1.72 25.48 15.43
CA GLU A 490 1.24 24.52 14.43
C GLU A 490 2.34 24.14 13.43
N VAL A 491 3.11 25.13 12.96
CA VAL A 491 4.19 24.94 11.99
C VAL A 491 5.37 24.23 12.64
N THR A 492 5.75 24.63 13.86
CA THR A 492 6.87 24.04 14.59
C THR A 492 6.59 22.59 14.98
N ASN A 493 5.39 22.29 15.47
CA ASN A 493 4.98 20.92 15.82
C ASN A 493 5.04 19.97 14.62
N VAL A 494 4.63 20.41 13.43
CA VAL A 494 4.71 19.59 12.21
C VAL A 494 6.16 19.29 11.83
N GLY A 495 7.06 20.27 11.94
CA GLY A 495 8.49 20.06 11.68
C GLY A 495 9.12 19.08 12.67
N ILE A 496 8.80 19.23 13.96
CA ILE A 496 9.26 18.33 15.03
C ILE A 496 8.75 16.91 14.80
N GLN A 497 7.47 16.74 14.50
CA GLN A 497 6.89 15.44 14.17
C GLN A 497 7.60 14.80 12.99
N ALA A 498 7.87 15.57 11.92
CA ALA A 498 8.59 15.05 10.76
C ALA A 498 10.01 14.60 11.10
N LEU A 499 10.71 15.29 12.03
CA LEU A 499 12.02 14.87 12.52
C LEU A 499 11.95 13.55 13.28
N ILE A 500 10.96 13.41 14.17
CA ILE A 500 10.71 12.19 14.94
C ILE A 500 10.38 11.02 14.00
N GLU A 501 9.51 11.23 13.01
CA GLU A 501 9.12 10.21 12.03
C GLU A 501 10.32 9.69 11.22
N LYS A 502 11.25 10.58 10.84
CA LYS A 502 12.41 10.19 10.04
C LYS A 502 13.53 9.56 10.86
N TYR A 503 13.81 10.10 12.04
CA TYR A 503 15.03 9.77 12.79
C TYR A 503 14.78 8.97 14.08
N GLY A 504 13.54 8.93 14.58
CA GLY A 504 13.22 8.29 15.86
C GLY A 504 14.07 8.87 17.00
N SER A 505 14.80 8.02 17.70
CA SER A 505 15.75 8.41 18.76
C SER A 505 17.07 8.99 18.25
N ASN A 506 17.37 8.88 16.95
CA ASN A 506 18.66 9.24 16.34
C ASN A 506 18.61 10.61 15.65
N ILE A 507 17.95 11.59 16.27
CA ILE A 507 17.82 12.95 15.70
C ILE A 507 19.20 13.62 15.65
N PRO A 508 19.58 14.26 14.51
CA PRO A 508 20.84 14.98 14.40
C PRO A 508 21.02 16.02 15.52
N ILE A 509 22.23 16.12 16.08
CA ILE A 509 22.55 17.01 17.22
C ILE A 509 22.11 18.45 16.97
N VAL A 510 22.23 18.93 15.73
CA VAL A 510 21.81 20.27 15.32
C VAL A 510 20.32 20.56 15.56
N PHE A 511 19.48 19.54 15.67
CA PHE A 511 18.03 19.66 15.93
C PHE A 511 17.64 19.39 17.39
N THR A 512 18.60 19.15 18.29
CA THR A 512 18.28 18.91 19.70
C THR A 512 17.60 20.11 20.38
N GLY A 513 17.87 21.34 19.93
CA GLY A 513 17.21 22.56 20.40
C GLY A 513 15.82 22.84 19.84
N VAL A 514 15.36 22.07 18.84
CA VAL A 514 13.98 22.15 18.30
C VAL A 514 13.03 21.21 19.03
N MET A 515 13.57 20.26 19.80
CA MET A 515 12.75 19.40 20.65
C MET A 515 12.20 20.22 21.80
N PRO A 516 10.92 20.04 22.17
CA PRO A 516 10.45 20.61 23.41
C PRO A 516 11.35 20.11 24.54
N ILE A 517 11.62 20.96 25.52
CA ILE A 517 12.07 20.54 26.86
C ILE A 517 10.91 19.74 27.47
N ALA A 518 10.62 18.57 26.91
CA ALA A 518 9.55 17.66 27.28
C ALA A 518 10.19 16.31 27.62
N ALA A 519 11.21 16.35 28.47
CA ALA A 519 11.55 15.22 29.32
C ALA A 519 10.53 15.03 30.47
N ASN A 520 9.51 15.90 30.60
CA ASN A 520 8.53 15.85 31.69
C ASN A 520 7.13 15.33 31.34
N GLN A 521 6.82 14.99 30.07
CA GLN A 521 5.51 14.40 29.73
C GLN A 521 5.58 12.93 29.30
N THR A 522 6.72 12.47 28.80
CA THR A 522 6.97 11.03 28.55
C THR A 522 7.11 10.23 29.84
N ASN A 523 7.50 10.86 30.96
CA ASN A 523 7.53 10.22 32.26
C ASN A 523 6.15 10.07 32.92
N GLN A 524 5.18 10.94 32.61
CA GLN A 524 3.80 10.80 33.12
C GLN A 524 3.00 9.72 32.37
N LEU A 525 3.28 9.49 31.08
CA LEU A 525 2.67 8.39 30.33
C LEU A 525 3.29 7.03 30.65
N LYS A 526 4.59 6.97 30.99
CA LYS A 526 5.23 5.73 31.45
C LYS A 526 4.85 5.33 32.88
N THR A 527 4.65 6.28 33.80
CA THR A 527 4.21 5.95 35.17
C THR A 527 2.74 5.55 35.24
N SER A 528 1.86 6.19 34.45
CA SER A 528 0.45 5.79 34.39
C SER A 528 0.20 4.42 33.74
N GLN A 529 1.06 3.97 32.82
CA GLN A 529 0.98 2.61 32.27
C GLN A 529 1.56 1.53 33.21
N LEU A 530 2.50 1.87 34.11
CA LEU A 530 3.06 0.93 35.09
C LEU A 530 2.18 0.75 36.35
N GLU A 531 1.41 1.78 36.75
CA GLU A 531 0.46 1.66 37.87
C GLU A 531 -0.80 0.87 37.48
N VAL A 532 -1.22 0.88 36.21
CA VAL A 532 -2.35 0.06 35.73
C VAL A 532 -1.99 -1.42 35.62
N ILE A 533 -0.71 -1.75 35.37
CA ILE A 533 -0.24 -3.15 35.25
C ILE A 533 0.08 -3.78 36.62
N SER A 534 0.36 -2.98 37.64
CA SER A 534 0.66 -3.49 39.00
C SER A 534 -0.55 -3.58 39.94
N GLY A 535 -1.71 -3.02 39.55
CA GLY A 535 -2.94 -3.04 40.35
C GLY A 535 -3.83 -4.29 40.23
N GLN A 536 -3.55 -5.21 39.29
CA GLN A 536 -4.44 -6.36 39.02
C GLN A 536 -4.00 -7.72 39.61
N SER A 537 -2.93 -7.81 40.42
CA SER A 537 -2.50 -9.10 41.02
C SER A 537 -2.78 -9.27 42.53
N ALA A 538 -3.56 -8.38 43.15
CA ALA A 538 -3.74 -8.40 44.60
C ALA A 538 -5.20 -8.53 45.08
N HIS A 539 -6.03 -9.41 44.49
CA HIS A 539 -7.28 -9.87 45.15
C HIS A 539 -7.62 -11.34 44.81
N ARG A 540 -6.88 -12.27 45.45
CA ARG A 540 -7.39 -13.60 45.80
C ARG A 540 -7.21 -13.82 47.30
N LYS A 541 -8.11 -13.27 48.11
CA LYS A 541 -8.30 -13.72 49.50
C LYS A 541 -9.27 -14.90 49.47
N MET A 542 -8.76 -16.04 49.91
CA MET A 542 -9.53 -17.23 50.27
C MET A 542 -10.64 -16.85 51.27
N LEU A 543 -11.88 -17.22 50.96
CA LEU A 543 -12.98 -17.30 51.93
C LEU A 543 -12.97 -18.70 52.57
N PRO A 544 -13.08 -18.82 53.90
CA PRO A 544 -13.14 -20.12 54.56
C PRO A 544 -14.53 -20.76 54.44
N ARG A 545 -14.52 -22.09 54.27
CA ARG A 545 -15.70 -22.97 54.29
C ARG A 545 -16.38 -22.93 55.65
N ASN A 546 -17.62 -22.45 55.72
CA ASN A 546 -18.53 -22.76 56.82
C ASN A 546 -19.23 -24.10 56.56
N LYS A 547 -18.89 -25.11 57.37
CA LYS A 547 -19.72 -26.30 57.59
C LYS A 547 -20.84 -25.94 58.57
N LYS A 548 -22.06 -26.41 58.28
CA LYS A 548 -23.21 -26.31 59.16
C LYS A 548 -23.08 -27.25 60.38
N THR A 549 -23.78 -26.84 61.43
CA THR A 549 -24.47 -27.58 62.51
C THR A 549 -23.72 -28.03 63.77
N LYS A 550 -24.36 -27.59 64.88
CA LYS A 550 -24.22 -27.86 66.33
C LYS A 550 -23.12 -27.12 67.08
#